data_AF-A0A5J4TY93-F1
#
_entry.id   AF-A0A5J4TY93-F1
#
_cell.length_a   1.000
_cell.length_b   1.000
_cell.length_c   1.000
_cell.angle_alpha   90.00
_cell.angle_beta   90.00
_cell.angle_gamma   90.00
#
_symmetry.space_group_name_H-M   'P 1'
#
loop_
_entity.id
_entity.type
_entity.pdbx_description
1 polymer ?
#
loop_
_entity_poly.entity_id
_entity_poly.type
_entity_poly.pdbx_seq_one_letter_code
_entity_poly.pdbx_strand_id
1 'polypeptide(L)'
;MRNLIIIARSKGIIVSSGTNEPQHLRSPADMINFLSLFQISTKNVTATMRENVIHALSVGTARRLEKGVLFITEQKGKKRPTDSADKINKQQK
;
A
#
# COMPACT_ATOMS: atom_id res chain seq x y z
N MET A 1 11.63 -5.78 17.28
CA MET A 1 11.94 -6.10 15.85
C MET A 1 12.77 -7.36 15.70
N ARG A 2 14.02 -7.43 16.16
CA ARG A 2 14.90 -8.61 15.98
C ARG A 2 14.30 -9.93 16.49
N ASN A 3 13.73 -9.94 17.70
CA ASN A 3 13.08 -11.14 18.26
C ASN A 3 11.90 -11.62 17.41
N LEU A 4 11.09 -10.70 16.87
CA LEU A 4 9.98 -11.04 15.98
C LEU A 4 10.48 -11.68 14.69
N ILE A 5 11.54 -11.13 14.10
CA ILE A 5 12.14 -11.66 12.86
C ILE A 5 12.69 -13.07 13.07
N ILE A 6 13.34 -13.32 14.22
CA ILE A 6 13.85 -14.64 14.60
C ILE A 6 12.69 -15.63 14.79
N ILE A 7 11.67 -15.27 15.58
CA ILE A 7 10.52 -16.13 15.88
C ILE A 7 9.72 -16.44 14.61
N ALA A 8 9.45 -15.43 13.78
CA ALA A 8 8.75 -15.58 12.51
C ALA A 8 9.60 -16.27 11.43
N ARG A 9 10.88 -16.58 11.71
CA ARG A 9 11.85 -17.15 10.77
C ARG A 9 11.95 -16.33 9.47
N SER A 10 11.82 -15.01 9.60
CA SER A 10 11.79 -14.05 8.49
C SER A 10 10.70 -14.31 7.44
N LYS A 11 9.59 -14.98 7.80
CA LYS A 11 8.45 -15.28 6.91
C LYS A 11 7.20 -14.49 7.33
N GLY A 12 6.36 -14.15 6.35
CA GLY A 12 5.07 -13.49 6.61
C GLY A 12 5.15 -12.09 7.22
N ILE A 13 6.32 -11.45 7.15
CA ILE A 13 6.53 -10.10 7.67
C ILE A 13 6.07 -9.10 6.62
N ILE A 14 5.41 -8.02 7.06
CA ILE A 14 5.07 -6.85 6.24
C ILE A 14 5.60 -5.64 6.99
N VAL A 15 6.19 -4.69 6.27
CA VAL A 15 6.70 -3.45 6.84
C VAL A 15 6.04 -2.26 6.16
N SER A 16 5.63 -1.28 6.96
CA SER A 16 5.06 -0.01 6.54
C SER A 16 5.73 1.10 7.35
N SER A 17 5.84 2.29 6.75
CA SER A 17 6.41 3.47 7.42
C SER A 17 5.49 4.05 8.49
N GLY A 18 4.18 3.78 8.44
CA GLY A 18 3.22 4.26 9.43
C GLY A 18 3.22 5.77 9.66
N THR A 19 3.76 6.56 8.71
CA THR A 19 3.97 7.99 8.89
C THR A 19 2.72 8.80 8.55
N ASN A 20 2.51 9.89 9.29
CA ASN A 20 1.52 10.92 9.00
C ASN A 20 2.11 12.12 8.25
N GLU A 21 3.44 12.18 8.14
CA GLU A 21 4.18 13.29 7.58
C GLU A 21 4.97 12.88 6.32
N PRO A 22 4.93 13.68 5.23
CA PRO A 22 5.61 13.33 3.97
C PRO A 22 7.12 13.16 4.10
N GLN A 23 7.80 13.94 4.93
CA GLN A 23 9.26 13.92 5.12
C GLN A 23 9.81 12.59 5.68
N HIS A 24 8.95 11.79 6.32
CA HIS A 24 9.33 10.49 6.85
C HIS A 24 9.08 9.34 5.89
N LEU A 25 8.53 9.61 4.69
CA LEU A 25 8.48 8.60 3.64
C LEU A 25 9.89 8.21 3.21
N ARG A 26 10.04 6.92 2.90
CA ARG A 26 11.29 6.33 2.44
C ARG A 26 11.04 5.60 1.13
N SER A 27 12.05 5.62 0.27
CA SER A 27 11.95 4.91 -1.00
C SER A 27 11.92 3.39 -0.74
N PRO A 28 11.35 2.59 -1.65
CA PRO A 28 11.43 1.14 -1.53
C PRO A 28 12.87 0.61 -1.43
N ALA A 29 13.84 1.27 -2.07
CA ALA A 29 15.25 0.92 -1.99
C ALA A 29 15.84 1.16 -0.58
N ASP A 30 15.51 2.30 0.04
CA ASP A 30 15.92 2.58 1.42
C ASP A 30 15.31 1.57 2.39
N MET A 31 14.06 1.15 2.16
CA MET A 31 13.41 0.13 2.96
C MET A 31 14.08 -1.24 2.82
N ILE A 32 14.56 -1.61 1.64
CA ILE A 32 15.35 -2.84 1.44
C ILE A 32 16.64 -2.80 2.26
N ASN A 33 17.36 -1.67 2.22
CA ASN A 33 18.58 -1.47 3.01
C ASN A 33 18.30 -1.47 4.51
N PHE A 34 17.18 -0.88 4.94
CA PHE A 34 16.75 -0.94 6.33
C PHE A 34 16.48 -2.39 6.78
N LEU A 35 15.82 -3.21 5.95
CA LEU A 35 15.51 -4.60 6.27
C LEU A 35 16.76 -5.50 6.32
N SER A 36 17.79 -5.20 5.53
CA SER A 36 19.05 -5.95 5.56
C SER A 36 19.79 -5.78 6.89
N LEU A 37 19.67 -4.62 7.56
CA LEU A 37 20.21 -4.39 8.91
C LEU A 37 19.61 -5.33 9.96
N PHE A 38 18.40 -5.83 9.73
CA PHE A 38 17.75 -6.79 10.62
C PHE A 38 17.98 -8.25 10.24
N GLN A 39 18.99 -8.53 9.40
CA GLN A 39 19.39 -9.89 8.99
C GLN A 39 18.28 -10.65 8.25
N ILE A 40 17.37 -9.93 7.58
CA ILE A 40 16.42 -10.55 6.66
C ILE A 40 17.19 -10.89 5.37
N SER A 41 17.14 -12.15 4.96
CA SER A 41 17.77 -12.60 3.72
C SER A 41 17.17 -11.86 2.51
N THR A 42 17.98 -11.60 1.50
CA THR A 42 17.55 -10.89 0.27
C THR A 42 16.29 -11.50 -0.37
N LYS A 43 16.18 -12.84 -0.37
CA LYS A 43 14.97 -13.56 -0.82
C LYS A 43 13.73 -13.18 -0.02
N ASN A 44 13.85 -13.07 1.31
CA ASN A 44 12.75 -12.72 2.19
C ASN A 44 12.46 -11.20 2.21
N VAL A 45 13.41 -10.36 1.81
CA VAL A 45 13.17 -8.92 1.66
C VAL A 45 12.15 -8.66 0.55
N THR A 46 12.30 -9.30 -0.62
CA THR A 46 11.31 -9.19 -1.71
C THR A 46 9.94 -9.69 -1.27
N ALA A 47 9.90 -10.83 -0.56
CA ALA A 47 8.65 -11.36 -0.03
C ALA A 47 7.98 -10.39 0.96
N THR A 48 8.77 -9.76 1.84
CA THR A 48 8.32 -8.79 2.84
C THR A 48 7.77 -7.50 2.22
N MET A 49 8.42 -7.02 1.16
CA MET A 49 8.05 -5.75 0.50
C MET A 49 6.90 -5.91 -0.49
N ARG A 50 6.73 -7.08 -1.11
CA ARG A 50 5.78 -7.26 -2.22
C ARG A 50 4.81 -8.42 -2.03
N GLU A 51 5.31 -9.65 -1.92
CA GLU A 51 4.46 -10.84 -1.99
C GLU A 51 3.49 -10.92 -0.80
N ASN A 52 3.99 -10.70 0.41
CA ASN A 52 3.18 -10.72 1.63
C ASN A 52 2.15 -9.59 1.61
N VAL A 53 2.50 -8.41 1.10
CA VAL A 53 1.61 -7.25 0.97
C VAL A 53 0.48 -7.56 -0.02
N ILE A 54 0.82 -8.03 -1.21
CA ILE A 54 -0.17 -8.42 -2.23
C ILE A 54 -1.10 -9.49 -1.66
N HIS A 55 -0.54 -10.52 -1.03
CA HIS A 55 -1.34 -11.60 -0.45
C HIS A 55 -2.30 -11.08 0.63
N ALA A 56 -1.83 -10.24 1.55
CA ALA A 56 -2.66 -9.63 2.58
C ALA A 56 -3.78 -8.76 1.99
N LEU A 57 -3.48 -7.96 0.96
CA LEU A 57 -4.47 -7.15 0.25
C LEU A 57 -5.48 -8.00 -0.52
N SER A 58 -5.03 -9.06 -1.18
CA SER A 58 -5.91 -9.99 -1.91
C SER A 58 -6.86 -10.71 -0.96
N VAL A 59 -6.37 -11.21 0.18
CA VAL A 59 -7.20 -11.83 1.22
C VAL A 59 -8.18 -10.82 1.81
N GLY A 60 -7.72 -9.60 2.12
CA GLY A 60 -8.59 -8.52 2.62
C GLY A 60 -9.68 -8.13 1.62
N THR A 61 -9.34 -8.08 0.33
CA THR A 61 -10.28 -7.79 -0.76
C THR A 61 -11.28 -8.94 -0.91
N ALA A 62 -10.81 -10.19 -0.93
CA ALA A 62 -11.67 -11.36 -1.05
C ALA A 62 -12.70 -11.46 0.08
N ARG A 63 -12.33 -11.06 1.31
CA ARG A 63 -13.28 -10.98 2.44
C ARG A 63 -14.41 -9.96 2.24
N ARG A 64 -14.20 -8.94 1.40
CA ARG A 64 -15.22 -7.93 1.07
C ARG A 64 -16.14 -8.39 -0.06
N LEU A 65 -15.82 -9.49 -0.74
CA LEU A 65 -16.64 -10.02 -1.83
C LEU A 65 -17.68 -10.99 -1.28
N GLU A 66 -18.95 -10.77 -1.59
CA GLU A 66 -19.98 -11.78 -1.33
C GLU A 66 -19.71 -13.01 -2.21
N LYS A 67 -19.55 -14.18 -1.59
CA LYS A 67 -19.32 -15.47 -2.26
C LYS A 67 -18.07 -15.53 -3.16
N GLY A 68 -17.11 -14.62 -2.96
CA GLY A 68 -15.84 -14.61 -3.72
C GLY A 68 -15.93 -14.05 -5.13
N VAL A 69 -17.04 -13.39 -5.50
CA VAL A 69 -17.24 -12.81 -6.84
C VAL A 69 -17.16 -11.29 -6.77
N LEU A 70 -16.33 -10.68 -7.61
CA LEU A 70 -16.23 -9.24 -7.77
C LEU A 70 -17.08 -8.79 -8.97
N PHE A 71 -18.20 -8.12 -8.70
CA PHE A 71 -18.99 -7.46 -9.74
C PHE A 71 -18.38 -6.09 -10.04
N ILE A 72 -17.66 -5.96 -11.17
CA ILE A 72 -17.16 -4.67 -11.65
C ILE A 72 -18.21 -4.10 -12.60
N THR A 73 -19.00 -3.14 -12.14
CA THR A 73 -19.85 -2.34 -13.03
C THR A 73 -19.00 -1.25 -13.65
N GLU A 74 -18.49 -1.48 -14.86
CA GLU A 74 -17.74 -0.48 -15.60
C GLU A 74 -18.70 0.66 -16.01
N GLN A 75 -18.61 1.82 -15.35
CA GLN A 75 -19.29 3.03 -15.82
C GLN A 75 -18.56 3.52 -17.07
N LYS A 76 -19.02 3.08 -18.24
CA LYS A 76 -18.57 3.64 -19.52
C LYS A 76 -18.92 5.13 -19.56
N GLY A 77 -17.91 5.99 -19.43
CA GLY A 77 -17.97 7.40 -19.79
C GLY A 77 -18.61 8.36 -18.78
N LYS A 78 -18.00 8.54 -17.60
CA LYS A 78 -18.00 9.89 -16.99
C LYS A 78 -16.73 10.59 -17.43
N LYS A 79 -16.88 11.59 -18.31
CA LYS A 79 -15.80 12.55 -18.60
C LYS A 79 -15.23 13.02 -17.25
N ARG A 80 -13.90 13.01 -17.13
CA ARG A 80 -13.16 13.67 -16.04
C ARG A 80 -13.80 15.06 -15.85
N PRO A 81 -14.26 15.45 -14.66
CA PRO A 81 -14.73 16.82 -14.47
C PRO A 81 -13.52 17.74 -14.65
N THR A 82 -13.38 18.28 -15.85
CA THR A 82 -12.70 19.55 -16.04
C THR A 82 -13.64 20.62 -15.52
N ASP A 83 -13.05 21.61 -14.84
CA ASP A 83 -13.62 22.93 -14.53
C ASP A 83 -14.39 23.04 -13.21
N SER A 84 -13.63 23.31 -12.15
CA SER A 84 -14.08 24.19 -11.07
C SER A 84 -12.98 25.19 -10.67
N ALA A 85 -12.19 25.64 -11.65
CA ALA A 85 -11.25 26.75 -11.48
C ALA A 85 -11.88 28.14 -11.74
N ASP A 86 -13.07 28.24 -12.36
CA ASP A 86 -13.58 29.52 -12.90
C ASP A 86 -14.93 30.03 -12.33
N LYS A 87 -15.36 29.61 -11.14
CA LYS A 87 -16.64 30.11 -10.55
C LYS A 87 -16.53 30.71 -9.14
N ILE A 88 -15.44 31.41 -8.84
CA ILE A 88 -15.34 32.18 -7.57
C ILE A 88 -15.70 33.67 -7.74
N ASN A 89 -15.83 34.23 -8.96
CA ASN A 89 -15.88 35.69 -9.12
C ASN A 89 -17.19 36.31 -9.65
N LYS A 90 -18.38 35.85 -9.20
CA LYS A 90 -19.67 36.53 -9.51
C LYS A 90 -20.74 36.48 -8.41
N GLN A 91 -20.35 36.48 -7.13
CA GLN A 91 -21.28 36.78 -6.03
C GLN A 91 -20.66 37.75 -5.03
N GLN A 92 -20.18 38.89 -5.52
CA GLN A 92 -20.09 40.13 -4.75
C GLN A 92 -20.31 41.29 -5.72
N LYS A 93 -21.57 41.66 -5.92
CA LYS A 93 -22.03 43.02 -6.25
C LYS A 93 -23.54 43.08 -6.13
#